data_AF-A0A7Y2TFH1-F1
#
_entry.id   AF-A0A7Y2TFH1-F1
#
_cell.length_a   1.000
_cell.length_b   1.000
_cell.length_c   1.000
_cell.angle_alpha   90.00
_cell.angle_beta   90.00
_cell.angle_gamma   90.00
#
_symmetry.space_group_name_H-M   'P 1'
#
loop_
_entity.id
_entity.type
_entity.pdbx_description
1 polymer ?
#
loop_
_entity_poly.entity_id
_entity_poly.type
_entity_poly.pdbx_seq_one_letter_code
_entity_poly.pdbx_strand_id
1 'polypeptide(L)'
;MDILTSKTTLGLEMATDPRWVNIAEKSIEFILTDHAWCEQKAATHGISVISRFSQFPEIVEAVSPIVAEEWGHFRRVLKELKKQGFELGLQRKDEYVNKLNTYIRKGDHIKKQLVEYLLAFAMIEARSCERFRLLSLHMENT
;
A
#
# COMPACT_ATOMS: atom_id res chain seq x y z
N MET A 1 -1.72 -30.02 13.30
CA MET A 1 -1.59 -29.10 12.16
C MET A 1 -1.22 -27.77 12.77
N ASP A 2 0.07 -27.42 12.67
CA ASP A 2 0.65 -26.33 13.44
C ASP A 2 -0.02 -25.00 13.11
N ILE A 3 -0.61 -24.37 14.13
CA ILE A 3 -1.12 -23.02 14.05
C ILE A 3 0.11 -22.13 13.88
N LEU A 4 0.30 -21.63 12.66
CA LEU A 4 1.35 -20.71 12.27
C LEU A 4 1.50 -19.61 13.33
N THR A 5 2.53 -19.70 14.16
CA THR A 5 3.02 -18.56 14.95
C THR A 5 3.53 -17.54 13.95
N SER A 6 2.65 -16.64 13.53
CA SER A 6 3.00 -15.55 12.61
C SER A 6 4.18 -14.78 13.18
N LYS A 7 5.28 -14.74 12.42
CA LYS A 7 6.51 -14.02 12.81
C LYS A 7 6.39 -12.50 12.65
N THR A 8 5.23 -11.98 12.24
CA THR A 8 5.03 -10.57 11.92
C THR A 8 3.67 -10.07 12.40
N THR A 9 3.50 -8.75 12.44
CA THR A 9 2.20 -8.09 12.67
C THR A 9 1.39 -8.09 11.37
N LEU A 10 0.06 -8.25 11.47
CA LEU A 10 -0.91 -8.18 10.35
C LEU A 10 -0.95 -9.38 9.38
N GLY A 11 -0.51 -10.57 9.81
CA GLY A 11 -0.71 -11.82 9.04
C GLY A 11 0.26 -12.01 7.87
N LEU A 12 1.39 -11.30 7.84
CA LEU A 12 2.46 -11.55 6.88
C LEU A 12 3.31 -12.76 7.33
N GLU A 13 3.75 -13.58 6.39
CA GLU A 13 4.55 -14.78 6.71
C GLU A 13 6.04 -14.47 6.93
N MET A 14 6.55 -13.38 6.34
CA MET A 14 7.96 -12.98 6.42
C MET A 14 8.10 -11.51 6.75
N ALA A 15 8.98 -11.21 7.71
CA ALA A 15 9.31 -9.84 8.10
C ALA A 15 10.06 -9.11 6.98
N THR A 16 9.90 -7.79 6.87
CA THR A 16 10.78 -6.98 6.02
C THR A 16 12.23 -7.10 6.53
N ASP A 17 13.17 -7.35 5.61
CA ASP A 17 14.59 -7.41 5.92
C ASP A 17 15.07 -6.05 6.47
N PRO A 18 15.71 -5.99 7.66
CA PRO A 18 16.20 -4.73 8.22
C PRO A 18 17.14 -3.95 7.30
N ARG A 19 17.86 -4.63 6.39
CA ARG A 19 18.72 -3.97 5.40
C ARG A 19 17.95 -3.05 4.44
N TRP A 20 16.64 -3.24 4.29
CA TRP A 20 15.79 -2.34 3.52
C TRP A 20 15.79 -0.92 4.08
N VAL A 21 15.86 -0.78 5.42
CA VAL A 21 15.95 0.52 6.09
C VAL A 21 17.24 1.25 5.75
N ASN A 22 18.38 0.54 5.76
CA ASN A 22 19.68 1.12 5.39
C ASN A 22 19.74 1.60 3.93
N ILE A 23 18.86 1.09 3.05
CA ILE A 23 18.72 1.57 1.67
C ILE A 23 17.80 2.78 1.64
N ALA A 24 16.72 2.76 2.43
CA ALA A 24 15.78 3.86 2.54
C ALA A 24 16.42 5.14 3.12
N GLU A 25 17.30 5.01 4.10
CA GLU A 25 18.04 6.14 4.71
C GLU A 25 18.94 6.89 3.72
N LYS A 26 19.33 6.26 2.62
CA LYS A 26 20.25 6.87 1.63
C LYS A 26 19.61 7.99 0.82
N SER A 27 18.27 8.05 0.75
CA SER A 27 17.57 9.14 0.06
C SER A 27 16.14 9.29 0.59
N ILE A 28 15.93 10.30 1.43
CA ILE A 28 14.60 10.67 1.91
C ILE A 28 13.68 11.11 0.76
N GLU A 29 14.23 11.77 -0.26
CA GLU A 29 13.50 12.15 -1.47
C GLU A 29 12.92 10.91 -2.16
N PHE A 30 13.75 9.88 -2.37
CA PHE A 30 13.30 8.63 -2.98
C PHE A 30 12.17 7.97 -2.19
N ILE A 31 12.26 7.95 -0.85
CA ILE A 31 11.24 7.35 0.01
C ILE A 31 9.94 8.14 -0.02
N LEU A 32 10.01 9.47 0.03
CA LEU A 32 8.83 10.33 -0.05
C LEU A 32 8.17 10.23 -1.42
N THR A 33 8.94 10.20 -2.51
CA THR A 33 8.42 9.99 -3.87
C THR A 33 7.74 8.63 -3.99
N ASP A 34 8.38 7.54 -3.58
CA ASP A 34 7.80 6.20 -3.64
C ASP A 34 6.51 6.12 -2.82
N HIS A 35 6.53 6.69 -1.62
CA HIS A 35 5.37 6.71 -0.73
C HIS A 35 4.20 7.50 -1.34
N ALA A 36 4.45 8.68 -1.88
CA ALA A 36 3.40 9.47 -2.54
C ALA A 36 2.71 8.65 -3.64
N TRP A 37 3.50 7.92 -4.46
CA TRP A 37 2.92 7.04 -5.48
C TRP A 37 2.18 5.83 -4.88
N CYS A 38 2.61 5.29 -3.74
CA CYS A 38 1.86 4.25 -3.03
C CYS A 38 0.48 4.76 -2.59
N GLU A 39 0.38 5.95 -2.00
CA GLU A 39 -0.92 6.49 -1.54
C GLU A 39 -1.86 6.76 -2.71
N GLN A 40 -1.33 7.33 -3.81
CA GLN A 40 -2.12 7.54 -5.03
C GLN A 40 -2.62 6.22 -5.63
N LYS A 41 -1.78 5.17 -5.63
CA LYS A 41 -2.17 3.83 -6.10
C LYS A 41 -3.22 3.20 -5.20
N ALA A 42 -3.11 3.35 -3.89
CA ALA A 42 -4.10 2.85 -2.93
C ALA A 42 -5.48 3.50 -3.19
N ALA A 43 -5.52 4.83 -3.35
CA ALA A 43 -6.73 5.55 -3.75
C ALA A 43 -7.28 5.05 -5.09
N THR A 44 -6.41 4.88 -6.10
CA THR A 44 -6.80 4.40 -7.45
C THR A 44 -7.37 2.97 -7.41
N HIS A 45 -6.80 2.09 -6.59
CA HIS A 45 -7.32 0.75 -6.37
C HIS A 45 -8.69 0.79 -5.70
N GLY A 46 -8.90 1.61 -4.67
CA GLY A 46 -10.21 1.79 -4.04
C GLY A 46 -11.28 2.27 -5.04
N ILE A 47 -10.94 3.24 -5.90
CA ILE A 47 -11.82 3.69 -6.99
C ILE A 47 -12.16 2.54 -7.94
N SER A 48 -11.17 1.71 -8.29
CA SER A 48 -11.37 0.55 -9.15
C SER A 48 -12.29 -0.50 -8.51
N VAL A 49 -12.16 -0.72 -7.20
CA VAL A 49 -13.07 -1.59 -6.42
C VAL A 49 -14.49 -1.04 -6.45
N ILE A 50 -14.68 0.25 -6.14
CA ILE A 50 -16.00 0.91 -6.16
C ILE A 50 -16.66 0.79 -7.53
N SER A 51 -15.93 1.11 -8.61
CA SER A 51 -16.47 1.07 -9.97
C SER A 51 -16.85 -0.35 -10.40
N ARG A 52 -15.98 -1.34 -10.13
CA ARG A 52 -16.18 -2.72 -10.57
C ARG A 52 -17.23 -3.47 -9.75
N PHE A 53 -17.35 -3.15 -8.47
CA PHE A 53 -18.21 -3.85 -7.51
C PHE A 53 -19.38 -2.98 -7.04
N SER A 54 -19.79 -2.01 -7.86
CA SER A 54 -20.85 -1.03 -7.58
C SER A 54 -22.22 -1.64 -7.24
N GLN A 55 -22.47 -2.89 -7.65
CA GLN A 55 -23.67 -3.65 -7.29
C GLN A 55 -23.72 -4.10 -5.81
N PHE A 56 -22.64 -3.88 -5.04
CA PHE A 56 -22.55 -4.16 -3.61
C PHE A 56 -22.45 -2.84 -2.83
N PRO A 57 -23.59 -2.23 -2.43
CA PRO A 57 -23.61 -0.94 -1.75
C PRO A 57 -22.72 -0.89 -0.50
N GLU A 58 -22.67 -1.99 0.26
CA GLU A 58 -21.87 -2.11 1.47
C GLU A 58 -20.36 -1.95 1.20
N ILE A 59 -19.89 -2.40 0.02
CA ILE A 59 -18.49 -2.21 -0.40
C ILE A 59 -18.24 -0.77 -0.80
N VAL A 60 -19.19 -0.16 -1.52
CA VAL A 60 -19.08 1.24 -1.93
C VAL A 60 -19.01 2.15 -0.70
N GLU A 61 -19.90 1.95 0.26
CA GLU A 61 -19.94 2.70 1.52
C GLU A 61 -18.66 2.52 2.35
N ALA A 62 -18.12 1.30 2.43
CA ALA A 62 -16.90 1.03 3.19
C ALA A 62 -15.62 1.55 2.52
N VAL A 63 -15.51 1.47 1.20
CA VAL A 63 -14.26 1.80 0.46
C VAL A 63 -14.17 3.28 0.13
N SER A 64 -15.30 3.98 -0.05
CA SER A 64 -15.33 5.42 -0.36
C SER A 64 -14.54 6.30 0.64
N PRO A 65 -14.70 6.16 1.97
CA PRO A 65 -13.91 6.96 2.91
C PRO A 65 -12.42 6.62 2.87
N ILE A 66 -12.05 5.35 2.61
CA ILE A 66 -10.65 4.93 2.47
C ILE A 66 -9.99 5.64 1.29
N VAL A 67 -10.67 5.72 0.13
CA VAL A 67 -10.15 6.47 -1.02
C VAL A 67 -9.87 7.93 -0.67
N ALA A 68 -10.77 8.56 0.07
CA ALA A 68 -10.59 9.95 0.50
C ALA A 68 -9.43 10.11 1.49
N GLU A 69 -9.27 9.16 2.41
CA GLU A 69 -8.16 9.10 3.37
C GLU A 69 -6.81 8.98 2.65
N GLU A 70 -6.67 8.03 1.72
CA GLU A 70 -5.42 7.83 0.98
C GLU A 70 -5.07 9.02 0.08
N TRP A 71 -6.07 9.67 -0.51
CA TRP A 71 -5.84 10.92 -1.22
C TRP A 71 -5.37 12.05 -0.28
N GLY A 72 -5.88 12.06 0.95
CA GLY A 72 -5.39 12.90 2.04
C GLY A 72 -3.93 12.61 2.37
N HIS A 73 -3.54 11.34 2.48
CA HIS A 73 -2.15 10.92 2.70
C HIS A 73 -1.24 11.37 1.56
N PHE A 74 -1.63 11.12 0.31
CA PHE A 74 -0.88 11.59 -0.87
C PHE A 74 -0.57 13.10 -0.79
N ARG A 75 -1.59 13.91 -0.51
CA ARG A 75 -1.44 15.38 -0.37
C ARG A 75 -0.50 15.76 0.78
N ARG A 76 -0.49 15.01 1.89
CA ARG A 76 0.43 15.25 3.01
C ARG A 76 1.87 14.96 2.57
N VAL A 77 2.13 13.88 1.85
CA VAL A 77 3.47 13.56 1.35
C VAL A 77 3.97 14.61 0.36
N LEU A 78 3.11 15.10 -0.54
CA LEU A 78 3.46 16.21 -1.44
C LEU A 78 3.87 17.48 -0.70
N LYS A 79 3.22 17.77 0.43
CA LYS A 79 3.57 18.91 1.28
C LYS A 79 4.96 18.74 1.89
N GLU A 80 5.29 17.54 2.35
CA GLU A 80 6.61 17.25 2.92
C GLU A 80 7.72 17.27 1.85
N LEU A 81 7.48 16.72 0.65
CA LEU A 81 8.39 16.85 -0.49
C LEU A 81 8.70 18.33 -0.78
N LYS A 82 7.65 19.15 -0.90
CA LYS A 82 7.80 20.58 -1.17
C LYS A 82 8.53 21.32 -0.04
N LYS A 83 8.28 20.96 1.22
CA LYS A 83 8.95 21.55 2.40
C LYS A 83 10.46 21.31 2.36
N GLN A 84 10.89 20.15 1.86
CA GLN A 84 12.30 19.77 1.73
C GLN A 84 12.94 20.25 0.41
N GLY A 85 12.18 20.92 -0.47
CA GLY A 85 12.66 21.38 -1.78
C GLY A 85 12.75 20.28 -2.85
N PHE A 86 12.10 19.13 -2.63
CA PHE A 86 12.04 18.03 -3.58
C PHE A 86 10.85 18.14 -4.52
N GLU A 87 10.94 17.48 -5.67
CA GLU A 87 9.84 17.30 -6.61
C GLU A 87 9.24 15.89 -6.47
N LEU A 88 7.99 15.70 -6.90
CA LEU A 88 7.35 14.36 -6.84
C LEU A 88 8.12 13.33 -7.68
N GLY A 89 8.73 13.75 -8.78
CA GLY A 89 9.45 12.84 -9.68
C GLY A 89 8.51 11.86 -10.40
N LEU A 90 9.10 10.85 -11.04
CA LEU A 90 8.37 9.85 -11.81
C LEU A 90 7.94 8.66 -10.95
N GLN A 91 6.77 8.12 -11.29
CA GLN A 91 6.33 6.85 -10.75
C GLN A 91 7.22 5.72 -11.27
N ARG A 92 7.80 4.93 -10.35
CA ARG A 92 8.51 3.70 -10.71
C ARG A 92 7.53 2.55 -10.96
N LYS A 93 7.98 1.56 -11.74
CA LYS A 93 7.25 0.31 -11.91
C LYS A 93 7.20 -0.45 -10.58
N ASP A 94 6.00 -0.82 -10.15
CA ASP A 94 5.80 -1.61 -8.93
C ASP A 94 5.87 -3.11 -9.25
N GLU A 95 7.06 -3.69 -9.15
CA GLU A 95 7.23 -5.13 -9.41
C GLU A 95 6.46 -6.01 -8.42
N TYR A 96 6.31 -5.57 -7.18
CA TYR A 96 5.63 -6.33 -6.13
C TYR A 96 4.14 -6.43 -6.43
N VAL A 97 3.48 -5.29 -6.64
CA VAL A 97 2.05 -5.24 -6.95
C VAL A 97 1.76 -5.92 -8.29
N ASN A 98 2.62 -5.72 -9.30
CA ASN A 98 2.45 -6.40 -10.59
C ASN A 98 2.54 -7.92 -10.46
N LYS A 99 3.50 -8.45 -9.69
CA LYS A 99 3.58 -9.89 -9.40
C LYS A 99 2.39 -10.37 -8.58
N LEU A 100 1.97 -9.62 -7.57
CA LEU A 100 0.81 -9.96 -6.73
C LEU A 100 -0.46 -10.09 -7.59
N ASN A 101 -0.67 -9.15 -8.50
CA ASN A 101 -1.80 -9.16 -9.42
C ASN A 101 -1.83 -10.38 -10.36
N THR A 102 -0.71 -11.09 -10.55
CA THR A 102 -0.71 -12.34 -11.32
C THR A 102 -1.36 -13.52 -10.58
N TYR A 103 -1.44 -13.46 -9.25
CA TYR A 103 -2.06 -14.49 -8.43
C TYR A 103 -3.58 -14.30 -8.26
N ILE A 104 -4.10 -13.12 -8.59
CA ILE A 104 -5.54 -12.82 -8.52
C ILE A 104 -6.28 -13.71 -9.54
N ARG A 105 -7.15 -14.57 -9.04
CA ARG A 105 -7.93 -15.49 -9.88
C ARG A 105 -8.92 -14.72 -10.75
N LYS A 106 -8.93 -15.02 -12.05
CA LYS A 106 -9.85 -14.42 -13.04
C LYS A 106 -10.97 -15.42 -13.41
N GLY A 107 -12.13 -14.90 -13.83
CA GLY A 107 -13.18 -15.70 -14.47
C GLY A 107 -14.13 -16.47 -13.53
N ASP A 108 -14.01 -16.31 -12.21
CA ASP A 108 -14.94 -16.91 -11.24
C ASP A 108 -16.11 -15.95 -10.90
N HIS A 109 -17.07 -16.38 -10.08
CA HIS A 109 -18.20 -15.58 -9.62
C HIS A 109 -17.75 -14.23 -9.04
N ILE A 110 -18.47 -13.15 -9.36
CA ILE A 110 -18.10 -11.76 -9.02
C ILE A 110 -17.77 -11.55 -7.53
N LYS A 111 -18.48 -12.24 -6.62
CA LYS A 111 -18.17 -12.23 -5.17
C LYS A 111 -16.80 -12.79 -4.83
N LYS A 112 -16.35 -13.86 -5.51
CA LYS A 112 -15.01 -14.41 -5.28
C LYS A 112 -13.94 -13.50 -5.85
N GLN A 113 -14.20 -12.87 -7.00
CA GLN A 113 -13.30 -11.84 -7.52
C GLN A 113 -13.17 -10.68 -6.53
N LEU A 114 -14.26 -10.21 -5.94
CA LEU A 114 -14.21 -9.19 -4.88
C LEU A 114 -13.28 -9.61 -3.73
N VAL A 115 -13.43 -10.84 -3.22
CA VAL A 115 -12.56 -11.36 -2.15
C VAL A 115 -11.09 -11.35 -2.58
N GLU A 116 -10.76 -11.81 -3.79
CA GLU A 116 -9.37 -11.79 -4.30
C GLU A 116 -8.79 -10.37 -4.35
N TYR A 117 -9.59 -9.39 -4.77
CA TYR A 117 -9.17 -7.98 -4.80
C TYR A 117 -8.97 -7.40 -3.39
N LEU A 118 -9.88 -7.69 -2.46
CA LEU A 118 -9.77 -7.23 -1.07
C LEU A 118 -8.57 -7.86 -0.36
N LEU A 119 -8.28 -9.15 -0.61
CA LEU A 119 -7.11 -9.82 -0.07
C LEU A 119 -5.80 -9.25 -0.64
N ALA A 120 -5.75 -8.97 -1.94
CA ALA A 120 -4.61 -8.31 -2.56
C ALA A 120 -4.37 -6.92 -1.94
N PHE A 121 -5.43 -6.14 -1.74
CA PHE A 121 -5.36 -4.84 -1.10
C PHE A 121 -4.86 -4.94 0.35
N ALA A 122 -5.43 -5.84 1.15
CA ALA A 122 -5.02 -6.08 2.53
C ALA A 122 -3.53 -6.48 2.65
N MET A 123 -3.02 -7.31 1.72
CA MET A 123 -1.60 -7.69 1.70
C MET A 123 -0.66 -6.52 1.36
N ILE A 124 -1.10 -5.61 0.47
CA ILE A 124 -0.33 -4.40 0.14
C ILE A 124 -0.27 -3.50 1.38
N GLU A 125 -1.42 -3.23 2.01
CA GLU A 125 -1.49 -2.37 3.19
C GLU A 125 -0.74 -2.93 4.39
N ALA A 126 -0.86 -4.24 4.66
CA ALA A 126 -0.09 -4.88 5.73
C ALA A 126 1.43 -4.69 5.54
N ARG A 127 1.92 -4.82 4.30
CA ARG A 127 3.34 -4.61 4.00
C ARG A 127 3.75 -3.15 4.07
N SER A 128 2.91 -2.23 3.60
CA SER A 128 3.13 -0.79 3.74
C SER A 128 3.23 -0.38 5.21
N CYS A 129 2.29 -0.82 6.04
CA CYS A 129 2.27 -0.56 7.48
C CYS A 129 3.52 -1.08 8.19
N GLU A 130 3.93 -2.33 7.90
CA GLU A 130 5.15 -2.91 8.47
C GLU A 130 6.40 -2.10 8.10
N ARG A 131 6.53 -1.69 6.84
CA ARG A 131 7.66 -0.87 6.37
C ARG A 131 7.66 0.52 6.99
N PHE A 132 6.50 1.17 7.11
CA PHE A 132 6.39 2.46 7.78
C PHE A 132 6.78 2.37 9.24
N ARG A 133 6.36 1.31 9.93
CA ARG A 133 6.78 1.06 11.30
C ARG A 133 8.29 0.87 11.41
N LEU A 134 8.92 0.16 10.47
CA LEU A 134 10.37 0.01 10.46
C LEU A 134 11.07 1.34 10.21
N LEU A 135 10.59 2.16 9.26
CA LEU A 135 11.14 3.51 9.05
C LEU A 135 11.03 4.36 10.32
N SER A 136 9.86 4.40 10.97
CA SER A 136 9.65 5.21 12.17
C SER A 136 10.53 4.82 13.35
N LEU A 137 11.01 3.56 13.39
CA LEU A 137 11.87 3.07 14.46
C LEU A 137 13.36 3.39 14.25
N HIS A 138 13.77 3.64 13.01
CA HIS A 138 15.19 3.79 12.65
C HIS A 138 15.54 5.18 12.10
N MET A 139 14.56 5.92 11.58
CA MET A 139 14.79 7.30 11.14
C MET A 139 14.96 8.22 12.35
N GLU A 140 16.12 8.84 12.47
CA GLU A 140 16.37 9.92 13.44
C GLU A 140 15.60 11.18 13.01
N ASN A 141 14.93 11.84 13.95
CA ASN A 141 14.26 13.12 13.71
C ASN A 141 15.33 14.18 13.39
N THR A 142 15.53 14.49 12.11
CA THR A 142 16.35 15.63 11.67
C THR A 142 15.50 16.88 11.56
#